data_AF-A0A3S5DLN0-F1
#
_entry.id   AF-A0A3S5DLN0-F1
#
_cell.length_a   1.000
_cell.length_b   1.000
_cell.length_c   1.000
_cell.angle_alpha   90.00
_cell.angle_beta   90.00
_cell.angle_gamma   90.00
#
_symmetry.space_group_name_H-M   'P 1'
#
loop_
_entity.id
_entity.type
_entity.pdbx_description
1 polymer ?
#
loop_
_entity_poly.entity_id
_entity_poly.type
_entity_poly.pdbx_seq_one_letter_code
_entity_poly.pdbx_strand_id
1 'polypeptide(L)'
;MEPATGGAGPARGADLLIAIVGVLKSGAAYMPLDEGLTAERRQWLLADSGAKLSVDAAWLATPGTWPEENPAVAGDAESVAYLMYTSGSTGEPKGVLAPHRGITRLVCGNRYAAFQATTASPGRPIRPSTPAPWKSGRAGAWRSLVAIDKDTLLSAEALGARLQRDRITILWLTAGLFQRHARGLGAALSGLRYLMVGGDVVDPRVAAQVRRDNPPAHLLNCYGPTETTTFATTHEIGAEAETAASLPIGKPIGNTRIYILDGDGQLAPLGVAGELYIGGAGWRAAT
;
A
#
# COMPACT_ATOMS: atom_id res chain seq x y z
N MET A 1 -29.30 -2.71 13.33
CA MET A 1 -28.28 -2.83 12.27
C MET A 1 -28.80 -3.90 11.33
N GLU A 2 -29.20 -3.53 10.12
CA GLU A 2 -29.50 -4.52 9.08
C GLU A 2 -28.22 -5.29 8.72
N PRO A 3 -28.34 -6.57 8.30
CA PRO A 3 -27.19 -7.33 7.81
C PRO A 3 -26.53 -6.60 6.63
N ALA A 4 -25.22 -6.80 6.44
CA ALA A 4 -24.48 -6.21 5.32
C ALA A 4 -25.03 -6.72 3.98
N THR A 5 -26.03 -6.03 3.42
CA THR A 5 -26.55 -6.26 2.07
C THR A 5 -25.66 -5.47 1.11
N GLY A 6 -24.73 -6.16 0.46
CA GLY A 6 -23.63 -5.51 -0.28
C GLY A 6 -24.09 -4.69 -1.49
N GLY A 7 -24.22 -3.37 -1.32
CA GLY A 7 -24.29 -2.38 -2.39
C GLY A 7 -22.94 -2.14 -3.08
N ALA A 8 -22.95 -1.34 -4.15
CA ALA A 8 -21.71 -0.92 -4.83
C ALA A 8 -20.93 0.06 -3.93
N GLY A 9 -19.65 -0.22 -3.67
CA GLY A 9 -18.82 0.62 -2.82
C GLY A 9 -18.69 2.06 -3.34
N PRO A 10 -18.17 3.00 -2.52
CA PRO A 10 -17.89 4.34 -3.01
C PRO A 10 -16.83 4.29 -4.12
N ALA A 11 -17.05 5.08 -5.18
CA ALA A 11 -16.12 5.21 -6.29
C ALA A 11 -14.75 5.71 -5.83
N ARG A 12 -13.71 5.47 -6.64
CA ARG A 12 -12.35 5.96 -6.38
C ARG A 12 -12.36 7.49 -6.28
N GLY A 13 -12.11 8.01 -5.07
CA GLY A 13 -12.22 9.43 -4.80
C GLY A 13 -12.16 9.74 -3.31
N ALA A 14 -12.64 10.93 -2.95
CA ALA A 14 -12.69 11.37 -1.56
C ALA A 14 -13.60 10.47 -0.71
N ASP A 15 -14.73 10.04 -1.25
CA ASP A 15 -15.73 9.22 -0.53
C ASP A 15 -15.16 7.88 -0.05
N LEU A 16 -14.36 7.20 -0.89
CA LEU A 16 -13.67 5.98 -0.50
C LEU A 16 -12.69 6.22 0.65
N LEU A 17 -11.95 7.34 0.62
CA LEU A 17 -11.03 7.70 1.69
C LEU A 17 -11.76 8.06 2.98
N ILE A 18 -12.88 8.78 2.87
CA ILE A 18 -13.75 9.13 4.00
C ILE A 18 -14.30 7.85 4.63
N ALA A 19 -14.79 6.90 3.84
CA ALA A 19 -15.27 5.61 4.33
C ALA A 19 -14.17 4.83 5.07
N ILE A 20 -12.99 4.68 4.46
CA ILE A 20 -11.86 3.96 5.07
C ILE A 20 -11.46 4.63 6.41
N VAL A 21 -11.25 5.95 6.41
CA VAL A 21 -10.84 6.67 7.63
C VAL A 21 -11.94 6.65 8.69
N GLY A 22 -13.21 6.75 8.29
CA GLY A 22 -14.35 6.64 9.20
C GLY A 22 -14.42 5.29 9.91
N VAL A 23 -14.27 4.20 9.16
CA VAL A 23 -14.22 2.83 9.71
C VAL A 23 -13.05 2.69 10.69
N LEU A 24 -11.85 3.13 10.32
CA LEU A 24 -10.67 3.06 11.20
C LEU A 24 -10.83 3.91 12.47
N LYS A 25 -11.44 5.11 12.37
CA LYS A 25 -11.73 5.96 13.54
C LYS A 25 -12.73 5.32 14.50
N SER A 26 -13.64 4.49 14.00
CA SER A 26 -14.58 3.74 14.85
C SER A 26 -13.94 2.56 15.60
N GLY A 27 -12.66 2.23 15.28
CA GLY A 27 -11.96 1.07 15.82
C GLY A 27 -12.28 -0.25 15.08
N ALA A 28 -13.03 -0.17 13.98
CA ALA A 28 -13.34 -1.33 13.15
C ALA A 28 -12.31 -1.53 12.02
N ALA A 29 -12.24 -2.75 11.50
CA ALA A 29 -11.47 -3.10 10.31
C ALA A 29 -12.32 -2.95 9.06
N TYR A 30 -11.73 -2.47 7.96
CA TYR A 30 -12.40 -2.43 6.66
C TYR A 30 -11.98 -3.60 5.76
N MET A 31 -12.88 -4.04 4.89
CA MET A 31 -12.60 -4.97 3.81
C MET A 31 -13.02 -4.31 2.49
N PRO A 32 -12.10 -3.95 1.60
CA PRO A 32 -12.47 -3.41 0.29
C PRO A 32 -13.14 -4.51 -0.54
N LEU A 33 -14.27 -4.18 -1.15
CA LEU A 33 -14.98 -5.05 -2.07
C LEU A 33 -14.94 -4.45 -3.47
N ASP A 34 -14.52 -5.25 -4.44
CA ASP A 34 -14.53 -4.85 -5.85
C ASP A 34 -15.97 -4.95 -6.40
N GLU A 35 -16.41 -3.90 -7.08
CA GLU A 35 -17.72 -3.83 -7.72
C GLU A 35 -17.89 -4.89 -8.81
N GLY A 36 -16.79 -5.31 -9.46
CA GLY A 36 -16.78 -6.33 -10.50
C GLY A 36 -16.96 -7.76 -10.00
N LEU A 37 -17.09 -7.99 -8.69
CA LEU A 37 -17.34 -9.32 -8.13
C LEU A 37 -18.75 -9.81 -8.45
N THR A 38 -18.88 -11.10 -8.77
CA THR A 38 -20.19 -11.75 -8.87
C THR A 38 -20.92 -11.71 -7.53
N ALA A 39 -22.25 -11.76 -7.56
CA ALA A 39 -23.08 -11.75 -6.36
C ALA A 39 -22.72 -12.91 -5.41
N GLU A 40 -22.53 -14.11 -5.96
CA GLU A 40 -22.10 -15.30 -5.23
C GLU A 40 -20.76 -15.07 -4.51
N ARG A 41 -19.77 -14.51 -5.22
CA ARG A 41 -18.46 -14.25 -4.65
C ARG A 41 -18.51 -13.19 -3.55
N ARG A 42 -19.30 -12.14 -3.75
CA ARG A 42 -19.52 -11.09 -2.75
C ARG A 42 -20.16 -11.66 -1.49
N GLN A 43 -21.20 -12.47 -1.63
CA GLN A 43 -21.89 -13.08 -0.50
C GLN A 43 -20.97 -14.02 0.28
N TRP A 44 -20.15 -14.81 -0.42
CA TRP A 44 -19.15 -15.65 0.22
C TRP A 44 -18.14 -14.84 1.05
N LEU A 45 -17.61 -13.74 0.50
CA LEU A 45 -16.67 -12.86 1.21
C LEU A 45 -17.30 -12.21 2.44
N LEU A 46 -18.55 -11.75 2.33
CA LEU A 46 -19.29 -11.16 3.46
C LEU A 46 -19.54 -12.20 4.57
N ALA A 47 -19.85 -13.43 4.19
CA ALA A 47 -20.07 -14.52 5.14
C ALA A 47 -18.78 -14.92 5.85
N ASP A 48 -17.69 -15.13 5.11
CA ASP A 48 -16.39 -15.53 5.66
C ASP A 48 -15.75 -14.44 6.54
N SER A 49 -15.82 -13.18 6.11
CA SER A 49 -15.27 -12.05 6.87
C SER A 49 -16.06 -11.71 8.15
N GLY A 50 -17.29 -12.22 8.27
CA GLY A 50 -18.20 -11.86 9.37
C GLY A 50 -18.61 -10.38 9.37
N ALA A 51 -18.52 -9.70 8.22
CA ALA A 51 -18.81 -8.27 8.07
C ALA A 51 -20.19 -7.89 8.63
N LYS A 52 -20.21 -6.86 9.48
CA LYS A 52 -21.44 -6.40 10.16
C LYS A 52 -22.13 -5.24 9.46
N LEU A 53 -21.38 -4.47 8.67
CA LEU A 53 -21.86 -3.28 7.99
C LEU A 53 -21.22 -3.19 6.61
N SER A 54 -22.02 -2.82 5.61
CA SER A 54 -21.53 -2.42 4.28
C SER A 54 -21.61 -0.90 4.19
N VAL A 55 -20.51 -0.25 3.78
CA VAL A 55 -20.45 1.20 3.55
C VAL A 55 -20.36 1.41 2.04
N ASP A 56 -21.50 1.77 1.44
CA ASP A 56 -21.62 2.09 0.02
C ASP A 56 -21.88 3.58 -0.20
N ALA A 57 -22.00 3.98 -1.48
CA ALA A 57 -22.29 5.37 -1.83
C ALA A 57 -23.62 5.87 -1.24
N ALA A 58 -24.63 5.01 -1.11
CA ALA A 58 -25.92 5.37 -0.54
C ALA A 58 -25.82 5.61 0.98
N TRP A 59 -25.03 4.80 1.68
CA TRP A 59 -24.73 4.97 3.10
C TRP A 59 -24.05 6.32 3.34
N LEU A 60 -23.05 6.67 2.53
CA LEU A 60 -22.35 7.96 2.64
C LEU A 60 -23.24 9.17 2.30
N ALA A 61 -24.21 9.00 1.39
CA ALA A 61 -25.17 10.03 1.03
C ALA A 61 -26.31 10.20 2.06
N THR A 62 -26.38 9.34 3.09
CA THR A 62 -27.44 9.40 4.10
C THR A 62 -27.30 10.70 4.91
N PRO A 63 -28.33 11.57 4.93
CA PRO A 63 -28.27 12.81 5.69
C PRO A 63 -28.11 12.51 7.19
N GLY A 64 -27.13 13.15 7.82
CA GLY A 64 -26.83 12.96 9.23
C GLY A 64 -26.17 14.17 9.86
N THR A 65 -26.26 14.27 11.19
CA THR A 65 -25.45 15.23 11.96
C THR A 65 -24.12 14.56 12.24
N TRP A 66 -23.07 15.00 11.54
CA TRP A 66 -21.74 14.44 11.70
C TRP A 66 -20.99 15.15 12.83
N PRO A 67 -20.36 14.41 13.76
CA PRO A 67 -19.54 15.04 14.78
C PRO A 67 -18.32 15.73 14.12
N GLU A 68 -18.03 16.96 14.55
CA GLU A 68 -16.84 17.69 14.10
C GLU A 68 -15.55 17.11 14.71
N GLU A 69 -15.68 16.43 15.85
CA GLU A 69 -14.57 15.83 16.59
C GLU A 69 -14.44 14.32 16.30
N ASN A 70 -13.22 13.81 16.48
CA ASN A 70 -12.97 12.38 16.38
C ASN A 70 -13.67 11.64 17.53
N PRO A 71 -14.20 10.43 17.28
CA PRO A 71 -14.75 9.62 18.36
C PRO A 71 -13.66 9.25 19.36
N ALA A 72 -14.00 9.22 20.65
CA ALA A 72 -13.09 8.87 21.74
C ALA A 72 -12.90 7.34 21.87
N VAL A 73 -12.53 6.69 20.77
CA VAL A 73 -12.22 5.26 20.72
C VAL A 73 -10.71 5.08 20.95
N ALA A 74 -10.35 4.28 21.95
CA ALA A 74 -8.95 3.94 22.18
C ALA A 74 -8.45 3.05 21.04
N GLY A 75 -7.44 3.53 20.29
CA GLY A 75 -6.78 2.74 19.26
C GLY A 75 -5.70 1.83 19.85
N ASP A 76 -5.62 0.61 19.35
CA ASP A 76 -4.54 -0.33 19.62
C ASP A 76 -3.81 -0.68 18.32
N ALA A 77 -2.48 -0.65 18.36
CA ALA A 77 -1.64 -0.95 17.20
C ALA A 77 -1.75 -2.43 16.77
N GLU A 78 -2.13 -3.34 17.67
CA GLU A 78 -2.38 -4.76 17.36
C GLU A 78 -3.78 -5.01 16.80
N SER A 79 -4.70 -4.05 16.87
CA SER A 79 -6.02 -4.18 16.26
C SER A 79 -5.93 -4.29 14.74
N VAL A 80 -6.84 -5.08 14.14
CA VAL A 80 -6.92 -5.24 12.69
C VAL A 80 -7.36 -3.91 12.06
N ALA A 81 -6.58 -3.42 11.11
CA ALA A 81 -6.93 -2.24 10.32
C ALA A 81 -7.73 -2.64 9.08
N TYR A 82 -7.32 -3.72 8.39
CA TYR A 82 -8.04 -4.21 7.23
C TYR A 82 -7.94 -5.72 7.03
N LEU A 83 -8.88 -6.24 6.25
CA LEU A 83 -8.90 -7.59 5.71
C LEU A 83 -8.83 -7.52 4.18
N MET A 84 -7.91 -8.26 3.57
CA MET A 84 -7.84 -8.41 2.12
C MET A 84 -7.79 -9.89 1.74
N TYR A 85 -8.58 -10.28 0.75
CA TYR A 85 -8.55 -11.64 0.23
C TYR A 85 -7.56 -11.77 -0.92
N THR A 86 -6.75 -12.83 -0.87
CA THR A 86 -5.85 -13.23 -1.95
C THR A 86 -6.32 -14.56 -2.55
N SER A 87 -5.96 -14.85 -3.80
CA SER A 87 -6.14 -16.18 -4.37
C SER A 87 -5.23 -17.17 -3.64
N GLY A 88 -5.80 -18.04 -2.80
CA GLY A 88 -5.05 -19.09 -2.15
C GLY A 88 -4.56 -20.13 -3.18
N SER A 89 -3.45 -20.79 -2.86
CA SER A 89 -2.91 -21.89 -3.69
C SER A 89 -3.84 -23.10 -3.77
N THR A 90 -4.80 -23.21 -2.85
CA THR A 90 -5.84 -24.26 -2.80
C THR A 90 -7.09 -23.91 -3.62
N GLY A 91 -7.13 -22.76 -4.29
CA GLY A 91 -8.27 -22.28 -5.08
C GLY A 91 -9.31 -21.51 -4.27
N GLU A 92 -9.42 -21.77 -2.96
CA GLU A 92 -10.21 -20.94 -2.04
C GLU A 92 -9.43 -19.67 -1.68
N PRO A 93 -10.08 -18.49 -1.68
CA PRO A 93 -9.40 -17.26 -1.32
C PRO A 93 -9.10 -17.24 0.18
N LYS A 94 -7.94 -16.68 0.53
CA LYS A 94 -7.47 -16.58 1.91
C LYS A 94 -7.59 -15.13 2.38
N GLY A 95 -8.26 -14.93 3.51
CA GLY A 95 -8.33 -13.64 4.18
C GLY A 95 -7.02 -13.31 4.92
N VAL A 96 -6.41 -12.17 4.59
CA VAL A 96 -5.22 -11.65 5.27
C VAL A 96 -5.60 -10.47 6.14
N LEU A 97 -5.43 -10.62 7.46
CA LEU A 97 -5.68 -9.59 8.46
C LEU A 97 -4.42 -8.76 8.69
N ALA A 98 -4.46 -7.47 8.36
CA ALA A 98 -3.35 -6.55 8.58
C ALA A 98 -3.61 -5.67 9.81
N PRO A 99 -2.71 -5.66 10.81
CA PRO A 99 -2.85 -4.79 11.98
C PRO A 99 -2.39 -3.36 11.70
N HIS A 100 -2.84 -2.41 12.52
CA HIS A 100 -2.42 -1.00 12.45
C HIS A 100 -0.89 -0.83 12.53
N ARG A 101 -0.21 -1.65 13.34
CA ARG A 101 1.26 -1.62 13.43
C ARG A 101 1.95 -1.99 12.12
N GLY A 102 1.33 -2.84 11.28
CA GLY A 102 1.89 -3.23 9.99
C GLY A 102 1.95 -2.04 9.04
N ILE A 103 0.85 -1.27 8.99
CA ILE A 103 0.75 -0.03 8.21
C ILE A 103 1.76 1.00 8.73
N THR A 104 1.81 1.19 10.05
CA THR A 104 2.75 2.14 10.67
C THR A 104 4.20 1.75 10.39
N ARG A 105 4.52 0.45 10.45
CA ARG A 105 5.84 -0.10 10.08
C ARG A 105 6.17 0.13 8.61
N LEU A 106 5.20 0.17 7.71
CA LEU A 106 5.42 0.46 6.30
C LEU A 106 5.75 1.95 6.08
N VAL A 107 5.04 2.87 6.73
CA VAL A 107 5.13 4.30 6.38
C VAL A 107 6.01 5.14 7.30
N CYS A 108 6.18 4.76 8.57
CA CYS A 108 6.88 5.56 9.57
C CYS A 108 8.33 5.08 9.79
N GLY A 109 9.27 6.03 9.86
CA GLY A 109 10.65 5.76 10.28
C GLY A 109 11.46 4.89 9.31
N ASN A 110 11.05 4.81 8.04
CA ASN A 110 11.73 4.01 7.03
C ASN A 110 12.79 4.80 6.26
N ARG A 111 13.81 4.06 5.79
CA ARG A 111 14.92 4.61 5.01
C ARG A 111 14.75 4.43 3.49
N TYR A 112 13.82 3.58 3.05
CA TYR A 112 13.64 3.28 1.62
C TYR A 112 13.07 4.47 0.84
N ALA A 113 12.29 5.33 1.50
CA ALA A 113 11.83 6.57 0.91
C ALA A 113 11.63 7.63 1.99
N ALA A 114 12.09 8.85 1.69
CA ALA A 114 11.84 10.01 2.51
C ALA A 114 10.45 10.57 2.17
N PHE A 115 9.42 9.86 2.63
CA PHE A 115 8.13 10.52 2.89
C PHE A 115 8.41 11.43 4.08
N GLN A 116 8.77 12.68 3.83
CA GLN A 116 9.11 13.59 4.92
C GLN A 116 7.98 13.53 5.95
N ALA A 117 8.32 13.02 7.13
CA ALA A 117 7.69 13.23 8.42
C ALA A 117 8.89 13.44 9.34
N THR A 118 9.42 14.66 9.33
CA THR A 118 10.54 15.03 10.19
C THR A 118 10.05 15.05 11.63
N THR A 119 10.28 13.96 12.37
CA THR A 119 10.26 13.98 13.82
C THR A 119 11.64 13.59 14.32
N ALA A 120 12.29 14.51 15.03
CA ALA A 120 13.52 14.24 15.75
C ALA A 120 13.48 14.95 17.11
N SER A 121 13.03 14.23 18.15
CA SER A 121 13.76 14.11 19.43
C SER A 121 12.97 13.27 20.47
N PRO A 122 13.68 12.57 21.37
CA PRO A 122 13.09 11.64 22.32
C PRO A 122 12.49 12.38 23.52
N GLY A 123 11.33 11.91 23.99
CA GLY A 123 10.78 12.29 25.29
C GLY A 123 9.81 13.47 25.26
N ARG A 124 8.58 13.23 24.79
CA ARG A 124 7.35 13.84 25.34
C ARG A 124 6.12 13.13 24.76
N PRO A 125 5.16 12.67 25.59
CA PRO A 125 3.90 12.17 25.09
C PRO A 125 3.09 13.34 24.53
N ILE A 126 2.62 13.19 23.28
CA ILE A 126 1.72 14.15 22.64
C ILE A 126 0.36 14.04 23.35
N ARG A 127 -0.08 15.10 24.04
CA ARG A 127 -1.44 15.22 24.57
C ARG A 127 -2.43 15.55 23.44
N PRO A 128 -3.61 14.93 23.39
CA PRO A 128 -4.66 15.26 22.43
C PRO A 128 -5.52 16.41 22.97
N SER A 129 -5.02 17.64 22.92
CA SER A 129 -5.85 18.82 23.16
C SER A 129 -5.15 20.07 22.63
N THR A 130 -5.18 20.27 21.32
CA THR A 130 -4.95 21.58 20.73
C THR A 130 -5.73 21.65 19.41
N PRO A 131 -6.66 22.62 19.24
CA PRO A 131 -7.36 22.79 17.99
C PRO A 131 -6.45 23.49 16.97
N ALA A 132 -6.49 23.02 15.71
CA ALA A 132 -5.82 23.52 14.51
C ALA A 132 -4.30 23.22 14.40
N PRO A 133 -3.79 22.81 13.20
CA PRO A 133 -3.59 23.79 12.12
C PRO A 133 -3.68 23.22 10.66
N TRP A 134 -4.51 23.82 9.81
CA TRP A 134 -4.35 23.77 8.33
C TRP A 134 -3.44 24.92 7.82
N LYS A 135 -2.80 25.70 8.70
CA LYS A 135 -2.02 26.89 8.31
C LYS A 135 -0.65 26.93 8.99
N SER A 136 0.27 26.09 8.53
CA SER A 136 1.70 26.41 8.63
C SER A 136 2.47 25.65 7.55
N GLY A 137 3.00 26.37 6.58
CA GLY A 137 3.89 25.86 5.55
C GLY A 137 5.23 25.40 6.14
N ARG A 138 5.30 24.15 6.59
CA ARG A 138 6.55 23.41 6.79
C ARG A 138 6.39 22.02 6.18
N ALA A 139 7.25 21.74 5.20
CA ALA A 139 7.26 20.52 4.41
C ALA A 139 7.46 19.29 5.32
N GLY A 140 6.55 18.32 5.23
CA GLY A 140 6.74 17.06 5.96
C GLY A 140 5.51 16.19 6.23
N ALA A 141 4.55 16.14 5.33
CA ALA A 141 3.55 15.07 5.26
C ALA A 141 3.12 14.94 3.78
N TRP A 142 2.48 13.83 3.40
CA TRP A 142 1.84 13.68 2.08
C TRP A 142 1.07 14.96 1.74
N ARG A 143 1.53 15.70 0.73
CA ARG A 143 0.98 17.04 0.45
C ARG A 143 -0.43 16.96 -0.15
N SER A 144 -0.70 15.86 -0.86
CA SER A 144 -1.98 15.52 -1.47
C SER A 144 -1.99 14.05 -1.89
N LEU A 145 -3.14 13.39 -1.77
CA LEU A 145 -3.41 12.09 -2.38
C LEU A 145 -4.31 12.31 -3.60
N VAL A 146 -3.94 11.74 -4.74
CA VAL A 146 -4.71 11.87 -5.99
C VAL A 146 -5.35 10.54 -6.31
N ALA A 147 -6.68 10.51 -6.35
CA ALA A 147 -7.42 9.34 -6.84
C ALA A 147 -7.34 9.29 -8.37
N ILE A 148 -6.90 8.16 -8.90
CA ILE A 148 -6.84 7.87 -10.34
C ILE A 148 -7.86 6.75 -10.60
N ASP A 149 -8.77 6.99 -11.54
CA ASP A 149 -9.75 6.00 -11.99
C ASP A 149 -9.08 4.89 -12.82
N LYS A 150 -9.82 3.79 -13.03
CA LYS A 150 -9.29 2.60 -13.68
C LYS A 150 -8.88 2.86 -15.13
N ASP A 151 -9.65 3.64 -15.87
CA ASP A 151 -9.42 3.87 -17.30
C ASP A 151 -8.18 4.75 -17.51
N THR A 152 -8.02 5.80 -16.69
CA THR A 152 -6.80 6.61 -16.65
C THR A 152 -5.58 5.77 -16.26
N LEU A 153 -5.69 4.88 -15.26
CA LEU A 153 -4.58 4.03 -14.84
C LEU A 153 -4.12 3.05 -15.95
N LEU A 154 -5.07 2.53 -16.73
CA LEU A 154 -4.79 1.55 -17.79
C LEU A 154 -4.27 2.19 -19.08
N SER A 155 -4.42 3.50 -19.27
CA SER A 155 -3.86 4.25 -20.40
C SER A 155 -2.56 4.96 -20.02
N ALA A 156 -1.44 4.56 -20.65
CA ALA A 156 -0.14 5.18 -20.39
C ALA A 156 -0.12 6.69 -20.69
N GLU A 157 -0.80 7.11 -21.76
CA GLU A 157 -0.92 8.53 -22.14
C GLU A 157 -1.73 9.32 -21.11
N ALA A 158 -2.91 8.82 -20.73
CA ALA A 158 -3.77 9.50 -19.77
C ALA A 158 -3.11 9.57 -18.39
N LEU A 159 -2.46 8.49 -17.96
CA LEU A 159 -1.68 8.45 -16.73
C LEU A 159 -0.52 9.45 -16.79
N GLY A 160 0.26 9.47 -17.87
CA GLY A 160 1.37 10.40 -18.06
C GLY A 160 0.93 11.87 -17.98
N ALA A 161 -0.15 12.21 -18.68
CA ALA A 161 -0.75 13.54 -18.62
C ALA A 161 -1.22 13.90 -17.19
N ARG A 162 -1.76 12.93 -16.45
CA ARG A 162 -2.19 13.12 -15.06
C ARG A 162 -1.02 13.35 -14.11
N LEU A 163 0.07 12.58 -14.25
CA LEU A 163 1.29 12.74 -13.46
C LEU A 163 1.85 14.16 -13.57
N GLN A 164 1.90 14.70 -14.79
CA GLN A 164 2.40 16.04 -15.06
C GLN A 164 1.44 17.12 -14.56
N ARG A 165 0.15 17.03 -14.91
CA ARG A 165 -0.88 18.02 -14.55
C ARG A 165 -0.97 18.21 -13.03
N ASP A 166 -1.05 17.10 -12.30
CA ASP A 166 -1.25 17.12 -10.85
C ASP A 166 0.09 17.20 -10.09
N ARG A 167 1.22 17.23 -10.81
CA ARG A 167 2.59 17.25 -10.27
C ARG A 167 2.81 16.13 -9.25
N ILE A 168 2.42 14.92 -9.64
CA ILE A 168 2.60 13.72 -8.81
C ILE A 168 4.10 13.45 -8.68
N THR A 169 4.56 13.22 -7.44
CA THR A 169 5.99 13.01 -7.13
C THR A 169 6.32 11.61 -6.66
N ILE A 170 5.30 10.81 -6.30
CA ILE A 170 5.45 9.44 -5.84
C ILE A 170 4.42 8.59 -6.58
N LEU A 171 4.88 7.54 -7.24
CA LEU A 171 4.04 6.61 -7.97
C LEU A 171 4.39 5.18 -7.59
N TRP A 172 3.38 4.36 -7.36
CA TRP A 172 3.50 2.91 -7.23
C TRP A 172 2.85 2.24 -8.43
N LEU A 173 3.54 1.30 -9.08
CA LEU A 173 2.99 0.46 -10.13
C LEU A 173 3.25 -1.03 -9.83
N THR A 174 2.33 -1.89 -10.27
CA THR A 174 2.66 -3.31 -10.37
C THR A 174 3.71 -3.51 -11.45
N ALA A 175 4.56 -4.54 -11.33
CA ALA A 175 5.57 -4.86 -12.33
C ALA A 175 4.96 -5.01 -13.74
N GLY A 176 3.78 -5.63 -13.86
CA GLY A 176 3.05 -5.73 -15.14
C GLY A 176 2.64 -4.39 -15.74
N LEU A 177 2.11 -3.46 -14.93
CA LEU A 177 1.76 -2.11 -15.41
C LEU A 177 3.00 -1.29 -15.73
N PHE A 178 4.06 -1.38 -14.92
CA PHE A 178 5.32 -0.72 -15.20
C PHE A 178 5.91 -1.16 -16.55
N GLN A 179 5.97 -2.47 -16.80
CA GLN A 179 6.48 -3.02 -18.06
C GLN A 179 5.66 -2.55 -19.27
N ARG A 180 4.32 -2.47 -19.12
CA ARG A 180 3.42 -1.99 -20.17
C ARG A 180 3.56 -0.48 -20.42
N HIS A 181 3.69 0.32 -19.36
CA HIS A 181 3.51 1.76 -19.42
C HIS A 181 4.81 2.55 -19.47
N ALA A 182 5.95 1.96 -19.10
CA ALA A 182 7.24 2.66 -18.98
C ALA A 182 7.58 3.53 -20.20
N ARG A 183 7.41 2.99 -21.42
CA ARG A 183 7.66 3.73 -22.67
C ARG A 183 6.66 4.87 -22.89
N GLY A 184 5.38 4.62 -22.66
CA GLY A 184 4.31 5.60 -22.88
C GLY A 184 4.31 6.75 -21.86
N LEU A 185 4.78 6.48 -20.63
CA LEU A 185 4.91 7.51 -19.60
C LEU A 185 6.05 8.49 -19.89
N GLY A 186 7.13 8.02 -20.54
CA GLY A 186 8.22 8.86 -21.03
C GLY A 186 8.69 9.91 -20.01
N ALA A 187 8.74 11.17 -20.43
CA ALA A 187 9.22 12.29 -19.62
C ALA A 187 8.41 12.55 -18.34
N ALA A 188 7.18 12.02 -18.21
CA ALA A 188 6.43 12.11 -16.96
C ALA A 188 7.13 11.37 -15.81
N LEU A 189 7.91 10.33 -16.11
CA LEU A 189 8.67 9.58 -15.11
C LEU A 189 9.77 10.43 -14.47
N SER A 190 10.43 11.30 -15.24
CA SER A 190 11.49 12.20 -14.74
C SER A 190 11.00 13.22 -13.72
N GLY A 191 9.69 13.49 -13.68
CA GLY A 191 9.07 14.35 -12.66
C GLY A 191 8.88 13.66 -11.30
N LEU A 192 9.05 12.34 -11.24
CA LEU A 192 8.86 11.56 -10.02
C LEU A 192 10.11 11.62 -9.14
N ARG A 193 9.89 11.86 -7.86
CA ARG A 193 10.90 11.65 -6.82
C ARG A 193 11.05 10.17 -6.49
N TYR A 194 9.94 9.43 -6.43
CA TYR A 194 9.94 7.99 -6.20
C TYR A 194 9.03 7.29 -7.20
N LEU A 195 9.60 6.39 -7.98
CA LEU A 195 8.87 5.36 -8.72
C LEU A 195 9.11 4.02 -8.04
N MET A 196 8.07 3.46 -7.45
CA MET A 196 8.11 2.15 -6.79
C MET A 196 7.40 1.13 -7.66
N VAL A 197 8.05 -0.02 -7.86
CA VAL A 197 7.54 -1.10 -8.69
C VAL A 197 7.60 -2.40 -7.90
N GLY A 198 6.57 -3.24 -7.97
CA GLY A 198 6.56 -4.52 -7.26
C GLY A 198 5.39 -5.41 -7.61
N GLY A 199 5.19 -6.45 -6.81
CA GLY A 199 4.09 -7.41 -6.95
C GLY A 199 4.32 -8.53 -7.95
N ASP A 200 5.37 -8.46 -8.77
CA ASP A 200 5.89 -9.55 -9.60
C ASP A 200 7.35 -9.22 -9.98
N VAL A 201 8.00 -10.10 -10.75
CA VAL A 201 9.34 -9.90 -11.28
C VAL A 201 9.38 -8.69 -12.22
N VAL A 202 10.27 -7.75 -11.93
CA VAL A 202 10.52 -6.56 -12.77
C VAL A 202 11.58 -6.89 -13.82
N ASP A 203 11.26 -6.72 -15.10
CA ASP A 203 12.23 -6.90 -16.20
C ASP A 203 13.37 -5.87 -16.11
N PRO A 204 14.64 -6.32 -15.92
CA PRO A 204 15.81 -5.44 -15.88
C PRO A 204 15.93 -4.55 -17.11
N ARG A 205 15.52 -5.02 -18.30
CA ARG A 205 15.62 -4.27 -19.57
C ARG A 205 14.72 -3.04 -19.58
N VAL A 206 13.50 -3.17 -19.04
CA VAL A 206 12.57 -2.03 -18.92
C VAL A 206 13.09 -1.04 -17.88
N ALA A 207 13.58 -1.53 -16.75
CA ALA A 207 14.16 -0.67 -15.72
C ALA A 207 15.39 0.09 -16.23
N ALA A 208 16.28 -0.59 -16.96
CA ALA A 208 17.43 0.02 -17.62
C ALA A 208 17.00 1.07 -18.65
N GLN A 209 15.99 0.78 -19.47
CA GLN A 209 15.44 1.75 -20.42
C GLN A 209 14.93 3.00 -19.72
N VAL A 210 14.12 2.87 -18.67
CA VAL A 210 13.62 4.02 -17.89
C VAL A 210 14.76 4.84 -17.32
N ARG A 211 15.80 4.19 -16.78
CA ARG A 211 16.96 4.89 -16.21
C ARG A 211 17.77 5.66 -17.26
N ARG A 212 17.86 5.16 -18.49
CA ARG A 212 18.54 5.86 -19.59
C ARG A 212 17.73 7.02 -20.14
N ASP A 213 16.46 6.76 -20.42
CA ASP A 213 15.66 7.68 -21.23
C ASP A 213 14.98 8.75 -20.37
N ASN A 214 14.39 8.35 -19.23
CA ASN A 214 13.55 9.23 -18.40
C ASN A 214 13.65 8.82 -16.91
N PRO A 215 14.83 8.99 -16.28
CA PRO A 215 15.05 8.51 -14.92
C PRO A 215 14.24 9.30 -13.89
N PRO A 216 13.43 8.65 -13.02
CA PRO A 216 12.95 9.27 -11.80
C PRO A 216 14.13 9.50 -10.83
N ALA A 217 13.94 10.31 -9.78
CA ALA A 217 15.01 10.53 -8.80
C ALA A 217 15.39 9.23 -8.05
N HIS A 218 14.40 8.38 -7.76
CA HIS A 218 14.59 7.05 -7.19
C HIS A 218 13.67 6.04 -7.90
N LEU A 219 14.25 4.93 -8.35
CA LEU A 219 13.54 3.79 -8.91
C LEU A 219 13.73 2.59 -7.97
N LEU A 220 12.64 2.15 -7.33
CA LEU A 220 12.71 1.11 -6.29
C LEU A 220 11.97 -0.16 -6.73
N ASN A 221 12.66 -1.29 -6.72
CA ASN A 221 12.02 -2.61 -6.75
C ASN A 221 11.60 -2.98 -5.33
N CYS A 222 10.32 -3.27 -5.13
CA CYS A 222 9.71 -3.51 -3.83
C CYS A 222 9.10 -4.90 -3.81
N TYR A 223 9.46 -5.70 -2.82
CA TYR A 223 9.00 -7.08 -2.70
C TYR A 223 8.38 -7.33 -1.34
N GLY A 224 7.21 -7.96 -1.33
CA GLY A 224 6.68 -8.65 -0.17
C GLY A 224 5.27 -9.18 -0.41
N PRO A 225 4.87 -10.23 0.30
CA PRO A 225 3.51 -10.76 0.24
C PRO A 225 2.53 -9.88 1.01
N THR A 226 1.24 -10.02 0.70
CA THR A 226 0.12 -9.31 1.37
C THR A 226 0.20 -9.47 2.90
N GLU A 227 0.58 -10.64 3.39
CA GLU A 227 0.74 -10.99 4.80
C GLU A 227 1.77 -10.14 5.56
N THR A 228 2.65 -9.44 4.85
CA THR A 228 3.67 -8.57 5.44
C THR A 228 3.34 -7.09 5.33
N THR A 229 2.11 -6.76 4.94
CA THR A 229 1.63 -5.39 4.68
C THR A 229 2.39 -4.73 3.53
N THR A 230 1.93 -5.01 2.31
CA THR A 230 2.44 -4.46 1.04
C THR A 230 3.83 -4.94 0.64
N PHE A 231 4.91 -4.55 1.34
CA PHE A 231 6.26 -5.02 1.03
C PHE A 231 7.19 -5.23 2.24
N ALA A 232 8.00 -6.28 2.07
CA ALA A 232 9.11 -6.79 2.84
C ALA A 232 10.38 -5.94 2.83
N THR A 233 10.81 -5.72 1.59
CA THR A 233 12.16 -5.35 1.21
C THR A 233 12.11 -4.36 0.04
N THR A 234 13.18 -3.60 -0.12
CA THR A 234 13.35 -2.66 -1.21
C THR A 234 14.76 -2.71 -1.77
N HIS A 235 14.89 -2.62 -3.09
CA HIS A 235 16.13 -2.47 -3.83
C HIS A 235 16.08 -1.18 -4.65
N GLU A 236 17.07 -0.32 -4.51
CA GLU A 236 17.22 0.83 -5.41
C GLU A 236 17.89 0.37 -6.69
N ILE A 237 17.14 0.45 -7.80
CA ILE A 237 17.60 -0.04 -9.09
C ILE A 237 18.61 0.96 -9.68
N GLY A 238 19.86 0.51 -9.74
CA GLY A 238 20.99 1.26 -10.27
C GLY A 238 21.43 0.78 -11.66
N ALA A 239 22.70 1.01 -11.96
CA ALA A 239 23.33 0.67 -13.25
C ALA A 239 23.39 -0.84 -13.50
N GLU A 240 23.26 -1.66 -12.46
CA GLU A 240 23.23 -3.12 -12.57
C GLU A 240 22.09 -3.63 -13.47
N ALA A 241 20.99 -2.88 -13.60
CA ALA A 241 19.87 -3.26 -14.47
C ALA A 241 20.27 -3.46 -15.95
N GLU A 242 21.36 -2.83 -16.40
CA GLU A 242 21.85 -2.94 -17.78
C GLU A 242 22.42 -4.33 -18.12
N THR A 243 22.89 -5.05 -17.11
CA THR A 243 23.60 -6.34 -17.29
C THR A 243 23.01 -7.48 -16.45
N ALA A 244 22.15 -7.17 -15.49
CA ALA A 244 21.55 -8.16 -14.61
C ALA A 244 20.56 -9.05 -15.34
N ALA A 245 20.65 -10.36 -15.09
CA ALA A 245 19.63 -11.32 -15.55
C ALA A 245 18.32 -11.20 -14.75
N SER A 246 18.39 -10.76 -13.50
CA SER A 246 17.24 -10.47 -12.64
C SER A 246 17.58 -9.35 -11.65
N LEU A 247 16.57 -8.58 -11.24
CA LEU A 247 16.75 -7.52 -10.25
C LEU A 247 16.64 -8.07 -8.83
N PRO A 248 17.55 -7.69 -7.90
CA PRO A 248 17.42 -8.05 -6.50
C PRO A 248 16.12 -7.51 -5.89
N ILE A 249 15.59 -8.24 -4.90
CA ILE A 249 14.51 -7.76 -4.02
C ILE A 249 15.03 -6.86 -2.88
N GLY A 250 16.36 -6.76 -2.76
CA GLY A 250 17.04 -5.77 -1.93
C GLY A 250 17.13 -6.12 -0.46
N LYS A 251 16.97 -5.10 0.39
CA LYS A 251 17.19 -5.20 1.84
C LYS A 251 15.88 -5.01 2.62
N PRO A 252 15.76 -5.57 3.84
CA PRO A 252 14.59 -5.37 4.69
C PRO A 252 14.33 -3.89 4.96
N ILE A 253 13.07 -3.48 4.98
CA ILE A 253 12.68 -2.16 5.48
C ILE A 253 12.73 -2.13 7.02
N GLY A 254 12.42 -0.97 7.62
CA GLY A 254 12.41 -0.80 9.07
C GLY A 254 11.56 -1.86 9.80
N ASN A 255 11.98 -2.24 11.00
CA ASN A 255 11.27 -3.18 11.87
C ASN A 255 10.93 -4.53 11.22
N THR A 256 11.78 -4.98 10.28
CA THR A 256 11.59 -6.19 9.46
C THR A 256 12.85 -7.04 9.47
N ARG A 257 12.68 -8.35 9.53
CA ARG A 257 13.76 -9.33 9.44
C ARG A 257 13.48 -10.27 8.28
N ILE A 258 14.53 -10.61 7.55
CA ILE A 258 14.51 -11.59 6.47
C ILE A 258 15.47 -12.71 6.86
N TYR A 259 15.01 -13.94 6.74
CA TYR A 259 15.81 -15.15 6.94
C TYR A 259 15.73 -15.99 5.67
N ILE A 260 16.85 -16.60 5.31
CA ILE A 260 16.92 -17.59 4.23
C ILE A 260 17.20 -18.91 4.92
N LEU A 261 16.26 -19.85 4.85
CA LEU A 261 16.36 -21.14 5.51
C LEU A 261 16.61 -22.27 4.51
N ASP A 262 17.41 -23.25 4.89
CA ASP A 262 17.58 -24.49 4.13
C ASP A 262 16.44 -25.49 4.38
N GLY A 263 16.53 -26.68 3.79
CA GLY A 263 15.52 -27.73 3.91
C GLY A 263 15.34 -28.29 5.33
N ASP A 264 16.31 -28.06 6.22
CA ASP A 264 16.27 -28.48 7.63
C ASP A 264 15.81 -27.33 8.55
N GLY A 265 15.38 -26.20 7.97
CA GLY A 265 14.94 -25.01 8.70
C GLY A 265 16.08 -24.24 9.37
N GLN A 266 17.34 -24.49 9.00
CA GLN A 266 18.50 -23.77 9.51
C GLN A 266 18.84 -22.59 8.60
N LEU A 267 19.61 -21.61 9.10
CA LEU A 267 20.05 -20.48 8.29
C LEU A 267 20.96 -20.96 7.15
N ALA A 268 20.54 -20.69 5.91
CA ALA A 268 21.34 -21.01 4.74
C ALA A 268 22.67 -20.23 4.73
N PRO A 269 23.78 -20.84 4.31
CA PRO A 269 25.05 -20.14 4.16
C PRO A 269 24.96 -18.99 3.13
N LEU A 270 25.86 -18.01 3.25
CA LEU A 270 25.90 -16.88 2.32
C LEU A 270 26.07 -17.34 0.86
N GLY A 271 25.18 -16.87 -0.01
CA GLY A 271 25.19 -17.19 -1.44
C GLY A 271 24.48 -18.51 -1.80
N VAL A 272 24.02 -19.28 -0.81
CA VAL A 272 23.26 -20.51 -1.03
C VAL A 272 21.77 -20.18 -1.09
N ALA A 273 21.07 -20.79 -2.06
CA ALA A 273 19.63 -20.65 -2.19
C ALA A 273 18.90 -21.34 -1.03
N GLY A 274 17.79 -20.74 -0.59
CA GLY A 274 16.92 -21.29 0.45
C GLY A 274 15.54 -20.62 0.42
N GLU A 275 14.66 -21.06 1.31
CA GLU A 275 13.32 -20.52 1.45
C GLU A 275 13.35 -19.19 2.23
N LEU A 276 12.60 -18.19 1.76
CA LEU A 276 12.57 -16.86 2.34
C LEU A 276 11.49 -16.75 3.43
N TYR A 277 11.92 -16.44 4.65
CA TYR A 277 11.04 -16.20 5.80
C TYR A 277 11.09 -14.72 6.20
N ILE A 278 9.93 -14.16 6.48
CA ILE A 278 9.77 -12.75 6.84
C ILE A 278 9.21 -12.64 8.25
N GLY A 279 9.91 -11.91 9.12
CA GLY A 279 9.48 -11.62 10.49
C GLY A 279 9.49 -10.13 10.81
N GLY A 280 8.94 -9.78 11.98
CA GLY A 280 8.93 -8.41 12.49
C GLY A 280 7.55 -7.78 12.55
N ALA A 281 7.50 -6.45 12.62
CA ALA A 281 6.28 -5.71 12.95
C ALA A 281 5.23 -5.68 11.83
N GLY A 282 5.60 -6.03 10.60
CA GLY A 282 4.69 -6.13 9.45
C GLY A 282 3.84 -7.41 9.39
N TRP A 283 4.15 -8.40 10.23
CA TRP A 283 3.49 -9.71 10.24
C TRP A 283 2.47 -9.85 11.38
N ARG A 284 1.37 -10.57 11.12
CA ARG A 284 0.43 -11.07 12.13
C ARG A 284 0.17 -12.55 11.88
N ALA A 285 0.19 -13.36 12.95
CA ALA A 285 -0.26 -14.75 12.87
C ALA A 285 -1.77 -14.81 12.64
N ALA A 286 -2.23 -15.74 11.79
CA ALA A 286 -3.65 -16.03 11.65
C ALA A 286 -4.14 -16.68 12.95
N THR A 287 -4.98 -15.99 13.70
CA THR A 287 -5.75 -16.53 14.83
C THR A 287 -7.17 -16.04 14.68
#